data_AF-A0A2V3VHY0-F1
#
_entry.id   AF-A0A2V3VHY0-F1
#
_cell.length_a   1.000
_cell.length_b   1.000
_cell.length_c   1.000
_cell.angle_alpha   90.00
_cell.angle_beta   90.00
_cell.angle_gamma   90.00
#
_symmetry.space_group_name_H-M   'P 1'
#
loop_
_entity.id
_entity.type
_entity.pdbx_description
1 polymer ?
#
loop_
_entity_poly.entity_id
_entity_poly.type
_entity_poly.pdbx_seq_one_letter_code
_entity_poly.pdbx_strand_id
1 'polypeptide(L)'
;MELNKQDIAERFSALSLDKQKTFLKALKERGIDFSLLPIVRQSSENHPILSYAQQRHWFLWQLDPQSTAYHLGGGLRLLGDLNVAALQASFQGLITRHESLRTVFQ
;
A
#
# COMPACT_ATOMS: atom_id res chain seq x y z
N MET A 1 -1.03 -20.76 26.92
CA MET A 1 -0.86 -20.84 25.46
C MET A 1 -0.56 -19.42 24.98
N GLU A 2 0.71 -19.09 24.75
CA GLU A 2 1.08 -17.75 24.26
C GLU A 2 0.46 -17.56 22.88
N LEU A 3 -0.35 -16.51 22.71
CA LEU A 3 -0.85 -16.17 21.38
C LEU A 3 0.32 -15.59 20.58
N ASN A 4 0.73 -16.28 19.52
CA ASN A 4 1.72 -15.78 18.58
C ASN A 4 1.19 -14.52 17.87
N LYS A 5 1.95 -13.43 17.91
CA LYS A 5 1.59 -12.15 17.28
C LYS A 5 1.44 -12.28 15.76
N GLN A 6 2.20 -13.17 15.13
CA GLN A 6 2.11 -13.48 13.71
C GLN A 6 0.73 -14.07 13.37
N ASP A 7 0.31 -15.11 14.10
CA ASP A 7 -0.98 -15.78 13.90
C ASP A 7 -2.16 -14.82 14.08
N ILE A 8 -2.05 -13.88 15.04
CA ILE A 8 -3.08 -12.85 15.27
C ILE A 8 -3.19 -11.93 14.04
N ALA A 9 -2.06 -11.47 13.50
CA ALA A 9 -2.03 -10.58 12.35
C ALA A 9 -2.55 -11.28 11.08
N GLU A 10 -2.14 -12.52 10.83
CA GLU A 10 -2.62 -13.31 9.69
C GLU A 10 -4.13 -13.51 9.75
N ARG A 11 -4.67 -13.91 10.91
CA ARG A 11 -6.12 -14.03 11.12
C ARG A 11 -6.83 -12.71 10.90
N PHE A 12 -6.29 -11.59 11.38
CA PHE A 12 -6.87 -10.27 11.18
C PHE A 12 -7.01 -9.93 9.69
N SER A 13 -5.98 -10.20 8.88
CA SER A 13 -5.99 -9.90 7.44
C SER A 13 -7.02 -10.70 6.63
N ALA A 14 -7.42 -11.88 7.12
CA ALA A 14 -8.41 -12.74 6.47
C ALA A 14 -9.87 -12.36 6.80
N LEU A 15 -10.09 -11.45 7.75
CA LEU A 15 -11.43 -11.05 8.18
C LEU A 15 -12.02 -9.97 7.25
N SER A 16 -13.35 -10.02 7.06
CA SER A 16 -14.10 -8.91 6.47
C SER A 16 -14.06 -7.67 7.36
N LEU A 17 -14.32 -6.49 6.78
CA LEU A 17 -14.23 -5.20 7.49
C LEU A 17 -15.08 -5.14 8.78
N ASP A 18 -16.31 -5.68 8.75
CA ASP A 18 -17.17 -5.71 9.93
C ASP A 18 -16.63 -6.62 11.03
N LYS A 19 -16.00 -7.73 10.65
CA LYS A 19 -15.35 -8.65 11.59
C LYS A 19 -14.06 -8.08 12.14
N GLN A 20 -13.30 -7.31 11.34
CA GLN A 20 -12.08 -6.62 11.78
C GLN A 20 -12.37 -5.67 12.94
N LYS A 21 -13.45 -4.87 12.89
CA LYS A 21 -13.83 -3.96 13.99
C LYS A 21 -14.06 -4.70 15.31
N THR A 22 -14.82 -5.79 15.26
CA THR A 22 -15.09 -6.63 16.43
C THR A 22 -13.82 -7.28 16.95
N PHE A 23 -12.93 -7.72 16.06
CA PHE A 23 -11.65 -8.30 16.42
C PHE A 23 -10.73 -7.30 17.14
N LEU A 24 -10.62 -6.06 16.63
CA LEU A 24 -9.84 -5.00 17.27
C LEU A 24 -10.35 -4.68 18.68
N LYS A 25 -11.68 -4.64 18.87
CA LYS A 25 -12.29 -4.45 20.19
C LYS A 25 -11.88 -5.56 21.16
N ALA A 26 -11.95 -6.82 20.72
CA ALA A 26 -11.57 -7.97 21.53
C ALA A 26 -10.07 -7.99 21.89
N LEU A 27 -9.18 -7.56 20.98
CA LEU A 27 -7.75 -7.43 21.28
C LEU A 27 -7.49 -6.38 22.37
N LYS A 28 -8.16 -5.23 22.28
CA LYS A 28 -8.06 -4.15 23.28
C LYS A 28 -8.53 -4.62 24.66
N GLU A 29 -9.64 -5.36 24.73
CA GLU A 29 -10.15 -5.94 25.98
C GLU A 29 -9.19 -6.96 26.61
N ARG A 30 -8.39 -7.65 25.78
CA ARG A 30 -7.35 -8.58 26.24
C ARG A 30 -6.00 -7.91 26.53
N GLY A 31 -5.92 -6.59 26.44
CA GLY A 31 -4.68 -5.83 26.67
C GLY A 31 -3.61 -6.03 25.58
N ILE A 32 -4.00 -6.52 24.40
CA ILE A 32 -3.08 -6.69 23.27
C ILE A 32 -3.09 -5.39 22.45
N ASP A 33 -1.93 -4.74 22.37
CA ASP A 33 -1.73 -3.57 21.51
C ASP A 33 -1.59 -3.99 20.04
N PHE A 34 -2.57 -3.62 19.22
CA PHE A 34 -2.60 -3.90 17.79
C PHE A 34 -1.46 -3.25 17.03
N SER A 35 -0.95 -2.09 17.50
CA SER A 35 0.15 -1.38 16.84
C SER A 35 1.48 -2.13 16.87
N LEU A 36 1.61 -3.11 17.78
CA LEU A 36 2.78 -3.96 17.93
C LEU A 36 2.69 -5.25 17.12
N LEU A 37 1.60 -5.46 16.39
CA LEU A 37 1.45 -6.61 15.50
C LEU A 37 2.20 -6.38 14.18
N PRO A 38 2.79 -7.43 13.59
CA PRO A 38 3.47 -7.30 12.31
C PRO A 38 2.47 -6.96 11.19
N ILE A 39 2.95 -6.21 10.20
CA ILE A 39 2.21 -6.01 8.95
C ILE A 39 2.32 -7.30 8.14
N VAL A 40 1.20 -7.97 7.95
CA VAL A 40 1.10 -9.19 7.14
C VAL A 40 0.54 -8.86 5.77
N ARG A 41 0.86 -9.71 4.80
CA ARG A 41 0.31 -9.60 3.45
C ARG A 41 -1.20 -9.81 3.51
N GLN A 42 -1.96 -8.87 2.96
CA GLN A 42 -3.40 -9.02 2.81
C GLN A 42 -3.71 -10.07 1.72
N SER A 43 -4.77 -10.85 1.92
CA SER A 43 -5.27 -11.76 0.88
C SER A 43 -5.74 -10.97 -0.33
N SER A 44 -5.45 -11.46 -1.54
CA SER A 44 -5.82 -10.82 -2.81
C SER A 44 -7.32 -10.80 -3.09
N GLU A 45 -8.12 -11.52 -2.30
CA GLU A 45 -9.59 -11.54 -2.39
C GLU A 45 -10.23 -10.27 -1.81
N ASN A 46 -9.51 -9.55 -0.95
CA ASN A 46 -9.98 -8.28 -0.40
C ASN A 46 -9.52 -7.13 -1.29
N HIS A 47 -10.46 -6.26 -1.68
CA HIS A 47 -10.12 -5.01 -2.36
C HIS A 47 -9.27 -4.14 -1.42
N PRO A 48 -8.07 -3.69 -1.84
CA PRO A 48 -7.20 -2.91 -0.98
C PRO A 48 -7.89 -1.59 -0.60
N ILE A 49 -7.90 -1.29 0.69
CA ILE A 49 -8.46 -0.04 1.20
C ILE A 49 -7.40 1.05 1.01
N LEU A 50 -7.82 2.19 0.45
CA LEU A 50 -6.93 3.35 0.35
C LEU A 50 -6.50 3.82 1.74
N SER A 51 -5.20 4.10 1.89
CA SER A 51 -4.71 4.87 3.03
C SER A 51 -5.37 6.25 3.09
N TYR A 52 -5.41 6.88 4.27
CA TYR A 52 -5.98 8.23 4.42
C TYR A 52 -5.30 9.26 3.50
N ALA A 53 -3.99 9.13 3.27
CA ALA A 53 -3.27 9.99 2.34
C ALA A 53 -3.74 9.79 0.89
N GLN A 54 -3.93 8.54 0.46
CA GLN A 54 -4.46 8.21 -0.86
C GLN A 54 -5.90 8.70 -1.03
N GLN A 55 -6.77 8.54 -0.01
CA GLN A 55 -8.15 9.05 -0.04
C GLN A 55 -8.17 10.57 -0.22
N ARG A 56 -7.37 11.29 0.57
CA ARG A 56 -7.24 12.75 0.46
C ARG A 56 -6.71 13.15 -0.92
N HIS A 57 -5.69 12.45 -1.41
CA HIS A 57 -5.10 12.77 -2.70
C HIS A 57 -6.09 12.55 -3.86
N TRP A 58 -6.83 11.44 -3.82
CA TRP A 58 -7.90 11.16 -4.78
C TRP A 58 -9.00 12.23 -4.74
N PHE A 59 -9.44 12.63 -3.55
CA PHE A 59 -10.41 13.71 -3.39
C PHE A 59 -9.92 15.04 -4.00
N LEU A 60 -8.65 15.40 -3.78
CA LEU A 60 -8.06 16.63 -4.35
C LEU A 60 -7.96 16.55 -5.87
N TRP A 61 -7.63 15.37 -6.42
CA TRP A 61 -7.62 15.16 -7.87
C TRP A 61 -9.02 15.29 -8.48
N GLN A 62 -10.06 14.79 -7.80
CA GLN A 62 -11.45 14.94 -8.27
C GLN A 62 -11.94 16.41 -8.22
N LEU A 63 -11.42 17.21 -7.28
CA LEU A 63 -11.77 18.62 -7.14
C LEU A 63 -11.18 19.49 -8.25
N ASP A 64 -9.93 19.22 -8.66
CA ASP A 64 -9.24 19.90 -9.76
C ASP A 64 -8.36 18.91 -10.55
N PRO A 65 -8.94 18.21 -11.56
CA PRO A 65 -8.21 17.20 -12.33
C PRO A 65 -7.08 17.74 -13.21
N GLN A 66 -7.05 19.07 -13.46
CA GLN A 66 -6.00 19.72 -14.24
C GLN A 66 -4.83 20.17 -13.37
N SER A 67 -4.95 20.05 -12.04
CA SER A 67 -3.91 20.44 -11.10
C SER A 67 -2.64 19.62 -11.29
N THR A 68 -1.50 20.30 -11.29
CA THR A 68 -0.17 19.67 -11.33
C THR A 68 0.49 19.61 -9.96
N ALA A 69 -0.22 20.01 -8.89
CA ALA A 69 0.34 20.22 -7.55
C ALA A 69 1.01 18.97 -6.93
N TYR A 70 0.68 17.78 -7.43
CA TYR A 70 1.22 16.50 -6.97
C TYR A 70 2.06 15.77 -8.04
N HIS A 71 2.38 16.41 -9.16
CA HIS A 71 3.35 15.87 -10.10
C HIS A 71 4.75 15.89 -9.47
N LEU A 72 5.38 14.72 -9.39
CA LEU A 72 6.78 14.60 -8.97
C LEU A 72 7.67 14.65 -10.20
N GLY A 73 8.17 15.84 -10.52
CA GLY A 73 9.13 16.06 -11.60
C GLY A 73 10.57 15.97 -11.12
N GLY A 74 11.45 15.43 -11.96
CA GLY A 74 12.89 15.37 -11.73
C GLY A 74 13.64 15.07 -13.02
N GLY A 75 14.91 15.47 -13.09
CA GLY A 75 15.78 15.20 -14.23
C GLY A 75 17.14 14.72 -13.77
N LEU A 76 17.70 13.74 -14.47
CA LEU A 76 19.04 13.21 -14.22
C LEU A 76 19.89 13.39 -15.49
N ARG A 77 21.10 13.91 -15.33
CA ARG A 77 22.09 13.95 -16.40
C ARG A 77 22.99 12.73 -16.30
N LEU A 78 22.93 11.86 -17.30
CA LEU A 78 23.85 10.73 -17.45
C LEU A 78 25.04 11.16 -18.31
N LEU A 79 26.24 10.71 -17.95
CA LEU A 79 27.48 11.00 -18.68
C LEU A 79 28.06 9.68 -19.20
N GLY A 80 28.45 9.65 -20.47
CA GLY A 80 28.96 8.46 -21.15
C GLY A 80 27.93 7.79 -22.05
N ASP A 81 28.29 6.61 -22.57
CA ASP A 81 27.45 5.86 -23.50
C ASP A 81 26.25 5.24 -22.78
N LEU A 82 25.04 5.59 -23.25
CA LEU A 82 23.80 5.08 -22.69
C LEU A 82 23.30 3.86 -23.48
N ASN A 83 23.21 2.72 -22.80
CA ASN A 83 22.43 1.59 -23.31
C ASN A 83 20.94 1.81 -23.04
N VAL A 84 20.24 2.35 -24.03
CA VAL A 84 18.79 2.67 -23.95
C VAL A 84 17.95 1.42 -23.68
N ALA A 85 18.27 0.29 -24.30
CA ALA A 85 17.51 -0.95 -24.13
C ALA A 85 17.61 -1.47 -22.68
N ALA A 86 18.80 -1.41 -22.08
CA ALA A 86 18.99 -1.78 -20.69
C ALA A 86 18.27 -0.82 -19.72
N LEU A 87 18.27 0.48 -20.02
CA LEU A 87 17.52 1.47 -19.23
C LEU A 87 16.02 1.18 -19.26
N GLN A 88 15.46 0.93 -20.44
CA GLN A 88 14.04 0.59 -20.60
C GLN A 88 13.68 -0.71 -19.86
N ALA A 89 14.50 -1.75 -19.98
CA ALA A 89 14.30 -3.01 -19.26
C ALA A 89 14.34 -2.82 -17.74
N SER A 90 15.19 -1.92 -17.24
CA SER A 90 15.29 -1.59 -15.82
C SER A 90 14.00 -0.93 -15.31
N PHE A 91 13.45 0.04 -16.04
CA PHE A 91 12.16 0.64 -15.69
C PHE A 91 11.01 -0.37 -15.75
N GLN A 92 11.00 -1.25 -16.75
CA GLN A 92 10.01 -2.33 -16.82
C GLN A 92 10.11 -3.26 -15.59
N GLY A 93 11.31 -3.55 -15.13
CA GLY A 93 11.56 -4.28 -13.90
C GLY A 93 10.98 -3.58 -12.67
N LEU A 94 11.16 -2.25 -12.56
CA LEU A 94 10.56 -1.45 -11.47
C LEU A 94 9.04 -1.50 -11.51
N ILE A 95 8.41 -1.31 -12.67
CA ILE A 95 6.94 -1.35 -12.82
C ILE A 95 6.40 -2.73 -12.43
N THR A 96 7.04 -3.81 -12.87
CA THR A 96 6.63 -5.18 -12.51
C THR A 96 6.76 -5.42 -10.99
N ARG A 97 7.88 -5.00 -10.40
CA ARG A 97 8.19 -5.21 -8.97
C ARG A 97 7.29 -4.40 -8.04
N HIS A 98 6.98 -3.15 -8.38
CA HIS A 98 6.28 -2.23 -7.49
C HIS A 98 4.79 -2.16 -7.84
N GLU A 99 3.94 -2.69 -6.95
CA GLU A 99 2.49 -2.68 -7.12
C GLU A 99 1.93 -1.26 -7.29
N SER A 100 2.48 -0.28 -6.57
CA SER A 100 2.08 1.13 -6.65
C SER A 100 2.21 1.75 -8.04
N LEU A 101 3.14 1.25 -8.88
CA LEU A 101 3.31 1.72 -10.26
C LEU A 101 2.31 1.09 -11.24
N ARG A 102 1.50 0.14 -10.77
CA ARG A 102 0.45 -0.56 -11.52
C ARG A 102 -0.94 -0.38 -10.89
N THR A 103 -1.06 0.47 -9.87
CA THR A 103 -2.33 0.75 -9.18
C THR A 103 -3.13 1.80 -9.95
N VAL A 104 -4.43 1.56 -10.10
CA VAL A 104 -5.40 2.50 -10.68
C VAL A 104 -6.46 2.81 -9.63
N PHE A 105 -6.90 4.07 -9.55
CA PHE A 105 -8.00 4.53 -8.72
C PHE A 105 -9.24 4.68 -9.60
N GLN A 106 -10.41 4.22 -9.12
CA GLN A 106 -11.69 4.22 -9.85
C GLN A 106 -12.81 4.68 -8.92
#